data_AF-B2J8I7-F1
#
_entry.id   AF-B2J8I7-F1
#
_cell.length_a   1.000
_cell.length_b   1.000
_cell.length_c   1.000
_cell.angle_alpha   90.00
_cell.angle_beta   90.00
_cell.angle_gamma   90.00
#
_symmetry.space_group_name_H-M   'P 1'
#
loop_
_entity.id
_entity.type
_entity.pdbx_description
1 polymer ?
#
loop_
_entity_poly.entity_id
_entity_poly.type
_entity_poly.pdbx_seq_one_letter_code
_entity_poly.pdbx_strand_id
1 'polypeptide(L)'
;MVNIFTIALLSTFVFVGTNNFLLVQIVTAQPVKQVNQARPINSAVKIYPANNNLPASRLITIESAIKKSSNMRITEAKLITYQEFTAQTGAYTSAISSNRMVWIVTGFVLGELRMSKGRSICTNNAKLVELIDAETGDTFGRSIYCLPSNQINFLP
;
A
#
# COMPACT_ATOMS: atom_id res chain seq x y z
N MET A 1 -8.87 1.28 30.78
CA MET A 1 -8.82 0.11 31.68
C MET A 1 -7.61 -0.72 31.31
N VAL A 2 -6.53 -0.58 32.08
CA VAL A 2 -5.27 -1.33 31.91
C VAL A 2 -4.92 -1.86 33.29
N ASN A 3 -4.89 -3.20 33.43
CA ASN A 3 -4.61 -3.88 34.68
C ASN A 3 -3.12 -3.78 35.01
N ILE A 4 -2.80 -3.21 36.17
CA ILE A 4 -1.46 -3.18 36.76
C ILE A 4 -1.42 -4.31 37.77
N PHE A 5 -0.59 -5.34 37.52
CA PHE A 5 -0.32 -6.39 38.50
C PHE A 5 0.86 -5.96 39.37
N THR A 6 0.55 -5.52 40.59
CA THR A 6 1.52 -5.19 41.64
C THR A 6 1.84 -6.46 42.42
N ILE A 7 3.07 -6.96 42.34
CA ILE A 7 3.55 -8.03 43.23
C ILE A 7 4.37 -7.36 44.33
N ALA A 8 3.75 -7.18 45.49
CA ALA A 8 4.42 -6.74 46.72
C ALA A 8 4.84 -7.99 47.51
N LEU A 9 6.14 -8.21 47.68
CA LEU A 9 6.65 -9.14 48.68
C LEU A 9 7.05 -8.35 49.92
N LEU A 10 6.27 -8.52 51.00
CA LEU A 10 6.62 -8.10 52.34
C LEU A 10 7.57 -9.12 52.97
N SER A 11 8.68 -8.65 53.53
CA SER A 11 9.38 -9.36 54.59
C SER A 11 9.73 -8.36 55.69
N THR A 12 9.14 -8.57 56.87
CA THR A 12 9.33 -7.77 58.08
C THR A 12 10.59 -8.21 58.84
N PHE A 13 11.39 -7.23 59.29
CA PHE A 13 12.30 -7.41 60.42
C PHE A 13 12.13 -6.22 61.37
N VAL A 14 11.90 -6.53 62.66
CA VAL A 14 11.82 -5.58 63.77
C VAL A 14 13.20 -5.47 64.39
N PHE A 15 13.75 -4.25 64.49
CA PHE A 15 14.81 -3.96 65.46
C PHE A 15 14.64 -2.55 66.05
N VAL A 16 14.60 -2.54 67.38
CA VAL A 16 14.63 -1.39 68.28
C VAL A 16 16.05 -0.82 68.29
N GLY A 17 16.20 0.50 68.21
CA GLY A 17 17.48 1.16 68.53
C GLY A 17 17.80 2.36 67.65
N THR A 18 17.80 3.53 68.28
CA THR A 18 18.26 4.82 67.75
C THR A 18 19.71 4.80 67.29
N ASN A 19 19.96 5.10 66.01
CA ASN A 19 21.06 5.98 65.57
C ASN A 19 20.96 6.24 64.06
N ASN A 20 21.14 7.51 63.70
CA ASN A 20 21.13 8.00 62.32
C ASN A 20 22.22 7.31 61.48
N PHE A 21 21.81 6.49 60.52
CA PHE A 21 22.60 6.18 59.34
C PHE A 21 21.77 6.45 58.10
N LEU A 22 22.12 7.54 57.42
CA LEU A 22 21.55 7.97 56.15
C LEU A 22 22.11 7.03 55.07
N LEU A 23 21.41 5.92 54.84
CA LEU A 23 21.69 4.98 53.74
C LEU A 23 21.26 5.63 52.43
N VAL A 24 22.19 6.33 51.77
CA VAL A 24 22.02 6.80 50.40
C VAL A 24 22.08 5.58 49.48
N GLN A 25 20.93 5.06 49.08
CA GLN A 25 20.84 4.06 48.02
C GLN A 25 21.17 4.72 46.69
N ILE A 26 22.39 4.51 46.20
CA ILE A 26 22.74 4.85 44.82
C ILE A 26 22.10 3.78 43.93
N VAL A 27 20.87 4.03 43.48
CA VAL A 27 20.28 3.26 42.37
C VAL A 27 21.05 3.68 41.12
N THR A 28 22.02 2.86 40.72
CA THR A 28 22.61 2.95 39.39
C THR A 28 21.57 2.41 38.41
N ALA A 29 20.71 3.29 37.92
CA ALA A 29 19.86 2.98 36.78
C ALA A 29 20.78 2.69 35.59
N GLN A 30 20.89 1.42 35.21
CA GLN A 30 21.51 1.07 33.94
C GLN A 30 20.73 1.78 32.83
N PRO A 31 21.39 2.50 31.91
CA PRO A 31 20.69 3.07 30.78
C PRO A 31 20.12 1.91 29.97
N VAL A 32 18.81 1.71 30.07
CA VAL A 32 18.09 0.86 29.12
C VAL A 32 18.37 1.48 27.77
N LYS A 33 19.13 0.77 26.92
CA LYS A 33 19.25 1.12 25.51
C LYS A 33 17.83 1.29 25.01
N GLN A 34 17.44 2.53 24.71
CA GLN A 34 16.28 2.79 23.90
C GLN A 34 16.56 2.11 22.57
N VAL A 35 16.06 0.88 22.43
CA VAL A 35 15.77 0.32 21.12
C VAL A 35 14.82 1.35 20.54
N ASN A 36 15.32 2.11 19.56
CA ASN A 36 14.50 2.95 18.71
C ASN A 36 13.44 2.01 18.12
N GLN A 37 12.29 1.88 18.78
CA GLN A 37 11.12 1.30 18.18
C GLN A 37 10.88 2.16 16.95
N ALA A 38 11.03 1.55 15.78
CA ALA A 38 10.70 2.19 14.53
C ALA A 38 9.28 2.75 14.70
N ARG A 39 9.17 4.07 14.68
CA ARG A 39 7.89 4.77 14.70
C ARG A 39 7.05 4.13 13.59
N PRO A 40 5.83 3.64 13.87
CA PRO A 40 4.99 3.10 12.81
C PRO A 40 4.87 4.19 11.75
N ILE A 41 5.33 3.88 10.54
CA ILE A 41 5.11 4.73 9.38
C ILE A 41 3.60 4.67 9.18
N ASN A 42 2.87 5.66 9.71
CA ASN A 42 1.52 5.93 9.27
C ASN A 42 1.66 6.30 7.80
N SER A 43 1.59 5.30 6.91
CA SER A 43 1.52 5.53 5.48
C SER A 43 0.19 6.23 5.26
N ALA A 44 0.23 7.56 5.19
CA ALA A 44 -0.97 8.35 4.94
C ALA A 44 -1.53 7.89 3.60
N VAL A 45 -2.72 7.29 3.62
CA VAL A 45 -3.42 6.88 2.41
C VAL A 45 -3.62 8.14 1.56
N LYS A 46 -3.00 8.16 0.37
CA LYS A 46 -3.13 9.28 -0.55
C LYS A 46 -4.56 9.32 -1.09
N ILE A 47 -5.21 10.48 -0.94
CA ILE A 47 -6.57 10.73 -1.43
C ILE A 47 -6.51 11.45 -2.77
N TYR A 48 -7.33 11.00 -3.73
CA TYR A 48 -7.44 11.54 -5.08
C TYR A 48 -8.81 12.22 -5.26
N PRO A 49 -8.89 13.55 -5.10
CA PRO A 49 -10.15 14.29 -5.24
C PRO A 49 -10.58 14.39 -6.70
N ALA A 50 -11.85 14.74 -6.96
CA ALA A 50 -12.36 14.95 -8.31
C ALA A 50 -11.52 15.96 -9.10
N ASN A 51 -11.31 15.70 -10.39
CA ASN A 51 -10.57 16.58 -11.30
C ASN A 51 -11.24 16.72 -12.68
N ASN A 52 -12.46 16.21 -12.84
CA ASN A 52 -13.25 16.34 -14.07
C ASN A 52 -13.60 17.79 -14.46
N ASN A 53 -13.45 18.73 -13.52
CA ASN A 53 -13.63 20.17 -13.77
C ASN A 53 -12.31 20.88 -14.15
N LEU A 54 -11.17 20.19 -14.13
CA LEU A 54 -9.90 20.79 -14.53
C LEU A 54 -9.81 20.92 -16.06
N PRO A 55 -9.14 21.96 -16.58
CA PRO A 55 -8.89 22.06 -18.01
C PRO A 55 -7.96 20.92 -18.47
N ALA A 56 -8.09 20.50 -19.73
CA ALA A 56 -7.31 19.40 -20.29
C ALA A 56 -5.79 19.60 -20.18
N SER A 57 -5.30 20.84 -20.15
CA SER A 57 -3.87 21.18 -19.95
C SER A 57 -3.32 20.77 -18.58
N ARG A 58 -4.18 20.49 -17.61
CA ARG A 58 -3.82 19.97 -16.28
C ARG A 58 -3.78 18.45 -16.23
N LEU A 59 -4.23 17.78 -17.30
CA LEU A 59 -4.20 16.33 -17.40
C LEU A 59 -2.99 15.89 -18.23
N ILE A 60 -2.42 14.75 -17.87
CA ILE A 60 -1.40 14.09 -18.68
C ILE A 60 -2.00 13.69 -20.04
N THR A 61 -1.16 13.77 -21.07
CA THR A 61 -1.56 13.40 -22.43
C THR A 61 -1.69 11.88 -22.57
N ILE A 62 -2.37 11.44 -23.64
CA ILE A 62 -2.47 10.02 -23.98
C ILE A 62 -1.09 9.38 -24.20
N GLU A 63 -0.16 10.09 -24.83
CA GLU A 63 1.22 9.61 -25.05
C GLU A 63 1.95 9.43 -23.73
N SER A 64 1.72 10.34 -22.77
CA SER A 64 2.29 10.24 -21.43
C SER A 64 1.72 9.05 -20.65
N ALA A 65 0.42 8.79 -20.78
CA ALA A 65 -0.23 7.62 -20.19
C ALA A 65 0.29 6.31 -20.81
N ILE A 66 0.39 6.26 -22.15
CA ILE A 66 0.97 5.13 -22.90
C ILE A 66 2.42 4.87 -22.49
N LYS A 67 3.25 5.91 -22.36
CA LYS A 67 4.65 5.77 -21.96
C LYS A 67 4.82 5.24 -20.53
N LYS A 68 3.86 5.53 -19.65
CA LYS A 68 3.81 5.00 -18.27
C LYS A 68 3.28 3.57 -18.20
N SER A 69 2.66 3.08 -19.26
CA SER A 69 2.08 1.75 -19.29
C SER A 69 3.14 0.65 -19.44
N SER A 70 2.82 -0.58 -19.04
CA SER A 70 3.68 -1.75 -19.24
C SER A 70 4.06 -1.91 -20.71
N ASN A 71 5.19 -2.57 -20.98
CA ASN A 71 5.57 -2.92 -22.36
C ASN A 71 4.58 -3.94 -22.95
N MET A 72 3.54 -3.43 -23.62
CA MET A 72 2.47 -4.20 -24.21
C MET A 72 2.12 -3.64 -25.59
N ARG A 73 1.56 -4.49 -26.45
CA ARG A 73 0.90 -4.04 -27.67
C ARG A 73 -0.45 -3.43 -27.30
N ILE A 74 -0.48 -2.11 -27.21
CA ILE A 74 -1.66 -1.34 -26.83
C ILE A 74 -2.73 -1.47 -27.90
N THR A 75 -3.95 -1.77 -27.48
CA THR A 75 -5.13 -1.85 -28.34
C THR A 75 -6.10 -0.71 -28.07
N GLU A 76 -6.04 -0.11 -26.88
CA GLU A 76 -6.95 0.95 -26.48
C GLU A 76 -6.30 1.82 -25.40
N ALA A 77 -6.49 3.13 -25.51
CA ALA A 77 -6.22 4.09 -24.45
C ALA A 77 -7.36 5.10 -24.42
N LYS A 78 -8.05 5.20 -23.27
CA LYS A 78 -9.25 6.03 -23.11
C LYS A 78 -9.21 6.81 -21.81
N LEU A 79 -9.67 8.06 -21.87
CA LEU A 79 -9.86 8.92 -20.71
C LEU A 79 -11.31 8.81 -20.27
N ILE A 80 -11.55 8.33 -19.05
CA ILE A 80 -12.90 8.19 -18.48
C ILE A 80 -12.91 8.61 -17.01
N THR A 81 -14.09 8.69 -16.40
CA THR A 81 -14.22 8.86 -14.95
C THR A 81 -13.95 7.55 -14.22
N TYR A 82 -13.50 7.65 -12.97
CA TYR A 82 -13.29 6.50 -12.11
C TYR A 82 -14.61 5.76 -11.85
N GLN A 83 -15.73 6.48 -11.76
CA GLN A 83 -17.05 5.87 -11.66
C GLN A 83 -17.35 4.93 -12.82
N GLU A 84 -17.13 5.36 -14.06
CA GLU A 84 -17.34 4.53 -15.25
C GLU A 84 -16.44 3.29 -15.23
N PHE A 85 -15.18 3.45 -14.81
CA PHE A 85 -14.27 2.30 -14.63
C PHE A 85 -14.80 1.31 -13.58
N THR A 86 -15.22 1.80 -12.41
CA THR A 86 -15.72 0.95 -11.33
C THR A 86 -17.02 0.25 -11.70
N ALA A 87 -17.88 0.88 -12.51
CA ALA A 87 -19.12 0.29 -12.99
C ALA A 87 -18.86 -0.89 -13.95
N GLN A 88 -17.78 -0.83 -14.73
CA GLN A 88 -17.39 -1.90 -15.66
C GLN A 88 -16.66 -3.06 -14.96
N THR A 89 -15.88 -2.77 -13.92
CA THR A 89 -14.94 -3.75 -13.33
C THR A 89 -15.35 -4.24 -11.94
N GLY A 90 -16.21 -3.50 -11.24
CA GLY A 90 -16.52 -3.72 -9.82
C GLY A 90 -15.38 -3.33 -8.85
N ALA A 91 -14.24 -2.82 -9.36
CA ALA A 91 -13.07 -2.51 -8.54
C ALA A 91 -13.15 -1.09 -7.97
N TYR A 92 -13.58 -0.95 -6.72
CA TYR A 92 -13.74 0.33 -6.02
C TYR A 92 -12.70 0.55 -4.92
N THR A 93 -12.18 1.78 -4.84
CA THR A 93 -11.29 2.26 -3.78
C THR A 93 -11.80 3.59 -3.24
N SER A 94 -12.09 3.66 -1.94
CA SER A 94 -12.67 4.85 -1.30
C SER A 94 -11.74 6.08 -1.29
N ALA A 95 -10.44 5.87 -1.48
CA ALA A 95 -9.46 6.96 -1.57
C ALA A 95 -9.51 7.72 -2.92
N ILE A 96 -10.26 7.23 -3.92
CA ILE A 96 -10.36 7.83 -5.25
C ILE A 96 -11.79 8.32 -5.46
N SER A 97 -11.94 9.61 -5.78
CA SER A 97 -13.24 10.19 -6.09
C SER A 97 -13.86 9.58 -7.35
N SER A 98 -15.16 9.33 -7.34
CA SER A 98 -15.93 8.86 -8.51
C SER A 98 -15.74 9.74 -9.75
N ASN A 99 -15.60 11.06 -9.55
CA ASN A 99 -15.41 12.06 -10.62
C ASN A 99 -13.93 12.32 -10.93
N ARG A 100 -13.02 11.43 -10.50
CA ARG A 100 -11.61 11.46 -10.88
C ARG A 100 -11.47 10.94 -12.31
N MET A 101 -10.84 11.71 -13.18
CA MET A 101 -10.44 11.33 -14.52
C MET A 101 -9.24 10.40 -14.46
N VAL A 102 -9.32 9.30 -15.20
CA VAL A 102 -8.32 8.24 -15.25
C VAL A 102 -8.13 7.79 -16.69
N TRP A 103 -6.89 7.51 -17.07
CA TRP A 103 -6.56 6.81 -18.30
C TRP A 103 -6.66 5.31 -18.07
N ILE A 104 -7.46 4.64 -18.89
CA ILE A 104 -7.41 3.19 -19.04
C ILE A 104 -6.55 2.90 -20.25
N VAL A 105 -5.48 2.14 -20.04
CA VAL A 105 -4.64 1.62 -21.11
C VAL A 105 -4.78 0.10 -21.14
N THR A 106 -5.31 -0.41 -22.25
CA THR A 106 -5.53 -1.83 -22.47
C THR A 106 -4.63 -2.34 -23.58
N GLY A 107 -4.04 -3.52 -23.38
CA GLY A 107 -3.21 -4.15 -24.41
C GLY A 107 -2.84 -5.58 -24.07
N PHE A 108 -1.96 -6.14 -24.88
CA PHE A 108 -1.47 -7.51 -24.74
C PHE A 108 0.04 -7.54 -24.57
N VAL A 109 0.53 -8.30 -23.59
CA VAL A 109 1.96 -8.55 -23.42
C VAL A 109 2.39 -9.60 -24.45
N LEU A 110 3.50 -9.31 -25.12
CA LEU A 110 4.15 -10.28 -26.00
C LEU A 110 5.03 -11.21 -25.16
N GLY A 111 4.81 -12.52 -25.28
CA GLY A 111 5.56 -13.53 -24.54
C GLY A 111 5.06 -13.76 -23.11
N GLU A 112 5.95 -14.31 -22.29
CA GLU A 112 5.64 -14.76 -20.93
C GLU A 112 5.46 -13.59 -19.97
N LEU A 113 4.37 -13.61 -19.19
CA LEU A 113 4.16 -12.71 -18.07
C LEU A 113 4.08 -13.49 -16.75
N ARG A 114 5.07 -13.27 -15.87
CA ARG A 114 5.08 -13.82 -14.52
C ARG A 114 4.19 -13.01 -13.59
N MET A 115 3.25 -13.66 -12.94
CA MET A 115 2.30 -13.07 -11.99
C MET A 115 2.69 -13.38 -10.54
N SER A 116 2.25 -12.55 -9.59
CA SER A 116 2.26 -12.80 -8.15
C SER A 116 3.51 -13.48 -7.58
N LYS A 117 4.67 -12.80 -7.63
CA LYS A 117 5.98 -13.33 -7.15
C LYS A 117 6.40 -14.67 -7.79
N GLY A 118 5.89 -14.98 -8.99
CA GLY A 118 6.19 -16.22 -9.71
C GLY A 118 5.26 -17.39 -9.40
N ARG A 119 4.16 -17.18 -8.65
CA ARG A 119 3.17 -18.24 -8.36
C ARG A 119 2.40 -18.72 -9.59
N SER A 120 2.32 -17.89 -10.62
CA SER A 120 1.73 -18.28 -11.88
C SER A 120 2.37 -17.54 -13.04
N ILE A 121 2.31 -18.16 -14.21
CA ILE A 121 2.82 -17.65 -15.47
C ILE A 121 1.68 -17.60 -16.46
N CYS A 122 1.53 -16.49 -17.17
CA CYS A 122 0.81 -16.44 -18.43
C CYS A 122 1.82 -16.63 -19.56
N THR A 123 1.77 -17.76 -20.27
CA THR A 123 2.80 -18.16 -21.25
C THR A 123 2.81 -17.26 -22.48
N ASN A 124 1.66 -16.72 -22.88
CA ASN A 124 1.55 -15.71 -23.93
C ASN A 124 0.24 -14.90 -23.84
N ASN A 125 0.21 -13.78 -24.56
CA ASN A 125 -0.98 -12.98 -24.83
C ASN A 125 -1.78 -12.59 -23.57
N ALA A 126 -1.08 -12.30 -22.47
CA ALA A 126 -1.72 -11.77 -21.28
C ALA A 126 -2.33 -10.40 -21.62
N LYS A 127 -3.65 -10.26 -21.42
CA LYS A 127 -4.32 -8.96 -21.55
C LYS A 127 -4.07 -8.18 -20.26
N LEU A 128 -3.59 -6.95 -20.42
CA LEU A 128 -3.42 -5.99 -19.34
C LEU A 128 -4.42 -4.87 -19.47
N VAL A 129 -4.96 -4.45 -18.33
CA VAL A 129 -5.72 -3.21 -18.18
C VAL A 129 -5.06 -2.43 -17.06
N GLU A 130 -4.44 -1.31 -17.42
CA GLU A 130 -3.75 -0.44 -16.48
C GLU A 130 -4.56 0.84 -16.27
N LEU A 131 -4.63 1.25 -15.00
CA LEU A 131 -5.35 2.45 -14.59
C LEU A 131 -4.36 3.50 -14.12
N ILE A 132 -4.34 4.65 -14.79
CA ILE A 132 -3.38 5.73 -14.56
C ILE A 132 -4.16 7.00 -14.25
N ASP A 133 -3.80 7.69 -13.16
CA ASP A 133 -4.38 8.97 -12.80
C ASP A 133 -4.15 10.01 -13.90
N ALA A 134 -5.21 10.69 -14.35
CA ALA A 134 -5.08 11.62 -15.45
C ALA A 134 -4.39 12.94 -15.06
N GLU A 135 -4.26 13.30 -13.79
CA GLU A 135 -3.60 14.56 -13.39
C GLU A 135 -2.15 14.33 -12.94
N THR A 136 -1.90 13.32 -12.12
CA THR A 136 -0.57 13.04 -11.55
C THR A 136 0.21 12.00 -12.34
N GLY A 137 -0.48 11.16 -13.11
CA GLY A 137 0.11 10.00 -13.77
C GLY A 137 0.52 8.88 -12.81
N ASP A 138 -0.06 8.84 -11.61
CA ASP A 138 0.10 7.73 -10.67
C ASP A 138 -0.63 6.49 -11.17
N THR A 139 -0.06 5.30 -10.99
CA THR A 139 -0.72 4.04 -11.37
C THR A 139 -1.57 3.54 -10.19
N PHE A 140 -2.87 3.35 -10.41
CA PHE A 140 -3.80 2.84 -9.41
C PHE A 140 -3.85 1.32 -9.33
N GLY A 141 -3.32 0.67 -10.36
CA GLY A 141 -3.18 -0.77 -10.40
C GLY A 141 -3.21 -1.29 -11.82
N ARG A 142 -3.10 -2.61 -11.91
CA ARG A 142 -3.18 -3.36 -13.15
C ARG A 142 -4.05 -4.59 -12.94
N SER A 143 -4.96 -4.81 -13.86
CA SER A 143 -5.66 -6.09 -13.97
C SER A 143 -4.98 -6.92 -15.05
N ILE A 144 -4.74 -8.20 -14.74
CA ILE A 144 -4.10 -9.15 -15.63
C ILE A 144 -5.12 -10.23 -15.94
N TYR A 145 -5.40 -10.44 -17.22
CA TYR A 145 -6.26 -11.51 -17.69
C TYR A 145 -5.43 -12.47 -18.53
N CYS A 146 -5.28 -13.69 -18.06
CA CYS A 146 -4.66 -14.78 -18.81
C CYS A 146 -5.73 -15.76 -19.26
N LEU A 147 -5.63 -16.23 -20.50
CA LEU A 147 -6.50 -17.32 -20.96
C LEU A 147 -6.15 -18.60 -20.19
N PRO A 148 -7.13 -19.43 -19.78
CA PRO A 148 -6.86 -20.65 -19.02
C PRO A 148 -5.87 -21.60 -19.72
N SER A 149 -5.91 -21.69 -21.05
CA SER A 149 -4.97 -22.50 -21.84
C SER A 149 -3.50 -22.06 -21.73
N ASN A 150 -3.26 -20.82 -21.32
CA ASN A 150 -1.95 -20.19 -21.28
C ASN A 150 -1.47 -19.96 -19.85
N GLN A 151 -2.26 -20.36 -18.85
CA GLN A 151 -1.92 -20.15 -17.45
C GLN A 151 -1.28 -21.40 -16.86
N ILE A 152 -0.03 -21.26 -16.42
CA ILE A 152 0.66 -22.26 -15.61
C ILE A 152 0.61 -21.78 -14.16
N ASN A 153 0.01 -22.57 -13.29
CA ASN A 153 0.02 -22.31 -11.84
C ASN A 153 1.09 -23.19 -11.20
N PHE A 154 1.99 -22.58 -10.45
CA PHE A 154 2.89 -23.30 -9.58
C PHE A 154 2.15 -23.51 -8.27
N LEU A 155 1.71 -24.75 -8.03
CA LEU A 155 1.21 -25.15 -6.72
C LEU A 155 2.34 -24.93 -5.69
N PRO A 156 2.03 -24.38 -4.50
CA PRO A 156 2.95 -24.41 -3.37
C PRO A 156 3.19 -25.85 -2.89
#